data_AF-A0A933AY41-F1
#
_entry.id   AF-A0A933AY41-F1
#
_cell.length_a   1.000
_cell.length_b   1.000
_cell.length_c   1.000
_cell.angle_alpha   90.00
_cell.angle_beta   90.00
_cell.angle_gamma   90.00
#
_symmetry.space_group_name_H-M   'P 1'
#
loop_
_entity.id
_entity.type
_entity.pdbx_description
1 polymer ?
#
loop_
_entity_poly.entity_id
_entity_poly.type
_entity_poly.pdbx_seq_one_letter_code
_entity_poly.pdbx_strand_id
1 'polypeptide(L)' 'MKKTVVLAYSGGLDTSVCVKWLAERGYRVVAFMANV' A
#
# COMPACT_ATOMS: atom_id res chain seq x y z
N MET A 1 14.16 4.45 11.38
CA MET A 1 13.96 3.73 10.10
C MET A 1 12.46 3.57 9.85
N LYS A 2 11.96 3.85 8.64
CA LYS A 2 10.53 3.61 8.30
C LYS A 2 10.32 2.11 8.07
N LYS A 3 9.30 1.52 8.71
CA LYS A 3 8.92 0.12 8.44
C LYS A 3 8.39 0.02 7.02
N THR A 4 8.76 -1.04 6.32
CA THR A 4 8.33 -1.30 4.93
C THR A 4 7.13 -2.24 4.94
N VAL A 5 6.10 -1.93 4.16
CA VAL A 5 4.95 -2.79 3.91
C VAL A 5 4.81 -3.00 2.41
N VAL A 6 4.70 -4.25 1.98
CA VAL A 6 4.31 -4.61 0.61
C VAL A 6 2.82 -4.88 0.62
N LEU A 7 2.04 -4.04 -0.08
CA LEU A 7 0.59 -4.12 -0.15
C LEU A 7 0.17 -4.77 -1.47
N ALA A 8 -0.58 -5.86 -1.42
CA ALA A 8 -1.28 -6.38 -2.59
C ALA A 8 -2.32 -5.33 -3.05
N TYR A 9 -2.08 -4.73 -4.19
CA TYR A 9 -2.79 -3.56 -4.68
C TYR A 9 -3.65 -3.93 -5.88
N SER A 10 -4.97 -3.91 -5.69
CA SER A 10 -5.95 -4.23 -6.73
C SER A 10 -6.32 -3.04 -7.62
N GLY A 11 -6.04 -1.80 -7.17
CA GLY A 11 -6.54 -0.58 -7.79
C GLY A 11 -7.96 -0.19 -7.35
N GLY A 12 -8.66 -1.04 -6.58
CA GLY A 12 -9.96 -0.71 -6.00
C GLY A 12 -9.89 0.35 -4.90
N LEU A 13 -11.06 0.88 -4.51
CA LEU A 13 -11.21 1.91 -3.49
C LEU A 13 -10.50 1.51 -2.18
N ASP A 14 -10.74 0.30 -1.70
CA ASP A 14 -10.20 -0.20 -0.44
C ASP A 14 -8.67 -0.17 -0.44
N THR A 15 -8.05 -0.76 -1.46
CA THR A 15 -6.58 -0.80 -1.56
C THR A 15 -5.97 0.58 -1.80
N SER A 16 -6.69 1.49 -2.47
CA SER A 16 -6.28 2.88 -2.68
C SER A 16 -6.27 3.68 -1.37
N VAL A 17 -7.31 3.51 -0.54
CA VAL A 17 -7.39 4.12 0.79
C VAL A 17 -6.28 3.56 1.70
N CYS A 18 -6.03 2.25 1.66
CA CYS A 18 -4.95 1.62 2.43
C CYS A 18 -3.56 2.20 2.12
N VAL A 19 -3.25 2.49 0.86
CA VAL A 19 -1.98 3.12 0.46
C VAL A 19 -1.81 4.46 1.19
N LYS A 20 -2.83 5.32 1.12
CA LYS A 20 -2.79 6.65 1.75
C LYS A 20 -2.68 6.54 3.27
N TRP A 21 -3.51 5.69 3.89
CA TRP A 21 -3.56 5.49 5.33
C TRP A 21 -2.25 4.97 5.91
N LEU A 22 -1.58 4.03 5.25
CA LEU A 22 -0.28 3.51 5.67
C LEU A 22 0.83 4.56 5.48
N ALA A 23 0.80 5.34 4.40
CA ALA A 23 1.76 6.40 4.17
C ALA A 23 1.69 7.50 5.25
N GLU A 24 0.49 7.92 5.65
CA GLU A 24 0.26 8.91 6.72
C GLU A 24 0.77 8.44 8.08
N ARG A 25 0.80 7.13 8.33
CA ARG A 25 1.35 6.51 9.54
C ARG A 25 2.87 6.32 9.49
N GLY A 26 3.53 6.84 8.46
CA GLY A 26 4.99 6.83 8.33
C GLY A 26 5.59 5.53 7.78
N TYR A 27 4.77 4.64 7.21
CA TYR A 27 5.28 3.44 6.53
C TYR A 27 5.84 3.79 5.15
N ARG A 28 6.83 3.00 4.72
CA ARG A 28 7.22 2.93 3.31
C ARG A 28 6.35 1.87 2.63
N VAL A 29 5.38 2.30 1.85
CA VAL A 29 4.42 1.41 1.17
C VAL A 29 4.93 1.07 -0.22
N VAL A 30 4.99 -0.22 -0.55
CA VAL A 30 5.25 -0.75 -1.89
C VAL A 30 3.95 -1.40 -2.37
N ALA A 31 3.28 -0.80 -3.35
CA ALA A 31 2.08 -1.36 -3.96
C ALA A 31 2.48 -2.40 -5.00
N PHE A 32 2.04 -3.65 -4.83
CA PHE A 32 2.27 -4.75 -5.76
C PHE A 32 0.97 -5.10 -6.46
N MET A 33 0.91 -4.86 -7.76
CA MET A 33 -0.21 -5.26 -8.62
C MET A 33 0.15 -6.56 -9.33
N ALA A 34 -0.56 -7.63 -9.00
CA ALA A 34 -0.40 -8.91 -9.65
C ALA A 34 -1.21 -8.93 -10.95
N ASN A 35 -0.57 -9.29 -12.05
CA ASN A 35 -1.26 -9.69 -13.28
C ASN A 35 -1.35 -11.23 -13.25
N VAL A 36 -2.56 -11.77 -13.34
CA VAL A 36 -2.84 -13.20 -13.25
C VAL A 36 -3.36 -13.75 -14.57
#